data_AF-A0A4Q5YVQ0-F1
#
_entry.id   AF-A0A4Q5YVQ0-F1
#
_cell.length_a   1.000
_cell.length_b   1.000
_cell.length_c   1.000
_cell.angle_alpha   90.00
_cell.angle_beta   90.00
_cell.angle_gamma   90.00
#
_symmetry.space_group_name_H-M   'P 1'
#
loop_
_entity.id
_entity.type
_entity.pdbx_description
1 polymer ?
#
loop_
_entity_poly.entity_id
_entity_poly.type
_entity_poly.pdbx_seq_one_letter_code
_entity_poly.pdbx_strand_id
1 'polypeptide(L)'
;MIKFFPLPVTRLFLVLSLALFVSCKQGQETPPVARDKMSRILLDMQLAEAYSQGLGNDPRNKFEKNADSLTGFYTSVLKHYNLSFEDFEEALTWYKERPPMLDSLYSSVLTQLIEIKAKRGIKDTEEPPDKAAVPPDTNSFKADKLVRKDFSNDSISKKRTDSLNRKRDTGKAKR
;
A
#
# COMPACT_ATOMS: atom_id res chain seq x y z
N MET A 1 40.27 31.96 -56.48
CA MET A 1 39.76 30.73 -57.11
C MET A 1 39.30 29.77 -56.03
N ILE A 2 37.99 29.61 -55.85
CA ILE A 2 37.41 28.69 -54.86
C ILE A 2 36.91 27.47 -55.63
N LYS A 3 37.53 26.31 -55.43
CA LYS A 3 37.14 25.04 -56.06
C LYS A 3 36.02 24.40 -55.24
N PHE A 4 34.80 24.44 -55.76
CA PHE A 4 33.67 23.65 -55.24
C PHE A 4 33.87 22.19 -55.65
N PHE A 5 34.26 21.34 -54.69
CA PHE A 5 34.33 19.90 -54.88
C PHE A 5 32.91 19.33 -54.73
N PRO A 6 32.39 18.55 -55.70
CA PRO A 6 31.09 17.91 -55.57
C PRO A 6 31.18 16.85 -54.46
N LEU A 7 30.50 17.10 -53.34
CA LEU A 7 30.38 16.12 -52.26
C LEU A 7 29.62 14.90 -52.81
N PRO A 8 30.16 13.68 -52.68
CA PRO A 8 29.55 12.50 -53.27
C PRO A 8 28.23 12.18 -52.56
N VAL A 9 27.15 12.05 -53.34
CA VAL A 9 25.77 11.79 -52.91
C VAL A 9 25.67 10.55 -52.00
N THR A 10 26.63 9.63 -52.14
CA THR A 10 26.80 8.44 -51.29
C THR A 10 27.12 8.76 -49.83
N ARG A 11 27.83 9.85 -49.53
CA ARG A 11 28.06 10.31 -48.14
C ARG A 11 26.79 10.89 -47.51
N LEU A 12 25.94 11.54 -48.31
CA LEU A 12 24.66 12.07 -47.84
C LEU A 12 23.69 10.93 -47.46
N PHE A 13 23.62 9.90 -48.30
CA PHE A 13 22.82 8.70 -48.02
C PHE A 13 23.31 7.92 -46.79
N LEU A 14 24.63 7.85 -46.58
CA LEU A 14 25.21 7.17 -45.42
C LEU A 14 24.91 7.91 -44.10
N VAL A 15 24.95 9.25 -44.10
CA VAL A 15 24.58 10.07 -42.94
C VAL A 15 23.08 10.00 -42.67
N LEU A 16 22.24 10.00 -43.73
CA LEU A 16 20.79 9.87 -43.60
C LEU A 16 20.37 8.50 -43.04
N SER A 17 21.04 7.42 -43.48
CA SER A 17 20.78 6.07 -42.98
C SER A 17 21.18 5.92 -41.50
N LEU A 18 22.26 6.59 -41.06
CA LEU A 18 22.69 6.56 -39.66
C LEU A 18 21.76 7.36 -38.73
N ALA A 19 21.12 8.42 -39.25
CA ALA A 19 20.16 9.24 -38.49
C ALA A 19 18.85 8.50 -38.18
N LEU A 20 18.45 7.53 -39.00
CA LEU A 20 17.23 6.75 -38.79
C LEU A 20 17.32 5.76 -37.61
N PHE A 21 18.52 5.39 -37.17
CA PHE A 21 18.72 4.48 -36.03
C PHE A 21 18.62 5.14 -34.65
N VAL A 22 18.54 6.47 -34.57
CA VAL A 22 18.52 7.21 -33.29
C VAL A 22 17.09 7.34 -32.70
N SER A 23 16.04 6.97 -33.44
CA SER A 23 14.66 7.30 -33.06
C SER A 23 13.88 6.22 -32.29
N CYS A 24 14.53 5.18 -31.76
CA CYS A 24 13.88 4.19 -30.89
C CYS A 24 14.43 4.21 -29.46
N LYS A 25 14.13 5.28 -28.73
CA LYS A 25 13.99 5.19 -27.28
C LYS A 25 12.58 5.60 -26.92
N GLN A 26 11.66 4.63 -27.02
CA GLN A 26 10.42 4.67 -26.26
C GLN A 26 10.85 4.87 -24.80
N GLY A 27 10.59 6.05 -24.24
CA GLY A 27 10.98 6.39 -22.88
C GLY A 27 10.35 5.38 -21.93
N GLN A 28 11.12 4.37 -21.53
CA GLN A 28 10.70 3.44 -20.51
C GLN A 28 10.71 4.24 -19.21
N GLU A 29 9.54 4.70 -18.79
CA GLU A 29 9.40 5.38 -17.50
C GLU A 29 9.90 4.43 -16.42
N THR A 30 10.97 4.84 -15.75
CA THR A 30 11.60 4.04 -14.70
C THR A 30 10.93 4.37 -13.38
N PRO A 31 10.54 3.37 -12.58
CA PRO A 31 9.95 3.62 -11.28
C PRO A 31 10.99 4.23 -10.33
N PRO A 32 10.59 5.13 -9.41
CA PRO A 32 11.48 5.66 -8.36
C PRO A 32 12.13 4.56 -7.52
N VAL A 33 11.40 3.46 -7.31
CA VAL A 33 11.91 2.24 -6.68
C VAL A 33 11.67 1.06 -7.62
N ALA A 34 12.74 0.36 -8.00
CA ALA A 34 12.67 -0.82 -8.85
C ALA A 34 11.67 -1.86 -8.32
N ARG A 35 10.95 -2.52 -9.23
CA ARG A 35 9.88 -3.47 -8.90
C ARG A 35 10.32 -4.55 -7.92
N ASP A 36 11.48 -5.15 -8.12
CA ASP A 36 12.00 -6.23 -7.26
C ASP A 36 12.40 -5.73 -5.87
N LYS A 37 12.76 -4.45 -5.74
CA LYS A 37 13.00 -3.83 -4.44
C LYS A 37 11.66 -3.54 -3.76
N MET A 38 10.70 -2.97 -4.50
CA MET A 38 9.37 -2.67 -3.97
C MET A 38 8.61 -3.94 -3.54
N SER A 39 8.74 -5.04 -4.28
CA SER A 39 8.05 -6.30 -3.92
C SER A 39 8.55 -6.84 -2.58
N ARG A 40 9.85 -6.77 -2.32
CA ARG A 40 10.46 -7.18 -1.04
C ARG A 40 10.07 -6.25 0.11
N ILE A 41 10.03 -4.93 -0.14
CA ILE A 41 9.54 -3.96 0.86
C ILE A 41 8.09 -4.30 1.25
N LEU A 42 7.20 -4.48 0.27
CA LEU A 42 5.80 -4.78 0.54
C LEU A 42 5.63 -6.12 1.25
N LEU A 43 6.41 -7.14 0.88
CA LEU A 43 6.41 -8.42 1.57
C LEU A 43 6.76 -8.25 3.06
N ASP A 44 7.83 -7.54 3.37
CA ASP A 44 8.27 -7.31 4.76
C ASP A 44 7.26 -6.48 5.55
N MET A 45 6.61 -5.50 4.91
CA MET A 45 5.50 -4.75 5.52
C MET A 45 4.33 -5.67 5.90
N GLN A 46 3.96 -6.59 5.01
CA GLN A 46 2.85 -7.52 5.31
C GLN A 46 3.21 -8.53 6.39
N LEU A 47 4.46 -8.99 6.42
CA LEU A 47 4.94 -9.82 7.51
C LEU A 47 4.91 -9.05 8.84
N ALA A 48 5.38 -7.80 8.86
CA ALA A 48 5.32 -6.92 10.02
C ALA A 48 3.88 -6.71 10.52
N GLU A 49 2.92 -6.52 9.62
CA GLU A 49 1.50 -6.42 9.97
C GLU A 49 1.00 -7.71 10.65
N ALA A 50 1.29 -8.87 10.06
CA ALA A 50 0.92 -10.16 10.65
C ALA A 50 1.55 -10.36 12.04
N TYR A 51 2.82 -9.99 12.23
CA TYR A 51 3.47 -10.04 13.54
C TYR A 51 2.84 -9.06 14.54
N SER A 52 2.46 -7.85 14.10
CA SER A 52 1.89 -6.81 14.96
C SER A 52 0.51 -7.16 15.52
N GLN A 53 -0.22 -8.06 14.85
CA GLN A 53 -1.52 -8.58 15.30
C GLN A 53 -1.38 -9.58 16.46
N GLY A 54 -0.16 -9.97 16.83
CA GLY A 54 0.13 -10.88 17.92
C GLY A 54 -0.04 -12.35 17.53
N LEU A 55 0.88 -13.21 17.97
CA LEU A 55 0.81 -14.67 17.85
C LEU A 55 -0.17 -15.25 18.89
N GLY A 56 -1.35 -14.66 19.03
CA GLY A 56 -2.36 -15.07 20.01
C GLY A 56 -2.77 -16.52 19.77
N ASN A 57 -2.22 -17.45 20.54
CA ASN A 57 -2.61 -18.86 20.56
C ASN A 57 -4.05 -19.08 21.07
N ASP A 58 -4.74 -18.01 21.48
CA ASP A 58 -6.11 -18.03 21.94
C ASP A 58 -7.02 -17.27 20.94
N PRO A 59 -7.93 -17.94 20.23
CA PRO A 59 -8.88 -17.31 19.31
C PRO A 59 -9.84 -16.32 20.00
N ARG A 60 -9.88 -16.27 21.34
CA ARG A 60 -10.64 -15.29 22.13
C ARG A 60 -9.83 -14.05 22.49
N ASN A 61 -8.50 -14.10 22.41
CA ASN A 61 -7.65 -12.93 22.53
C ASN A 61 -7.52 -12.27 21.17
N LYS A 62 -8.52 -11.45 20.82
CA LYS A 62 -8.33 -10.42 19.80
C LYS A 62 -7.34 -9.41 20.37
N PHE A 63 -6.05 -9.64 20.13
CA PHE A 63 -5.05 -8.62 20.42
C PHE A 63 -5.43 -7.38 19.59
N GLU A 64 -5.71 -6.29 20.30
CA GLU A 64 -5.91 -5.01 19.66
C GLU A 64 -4.61 -4.65 18.95
N LYS A 65 -4.70 -4.29 17.66
CA LYS A 65 -3.53 -3.94 16.84
C LYS A 65 -2.75 -2.84 17.56
N ASN A 66 -1.55 -3.16 18.05
CA ASN A 66 -0.69 -2.17 18.70
C ASN A 66 -0.13 -1.22 17.63
N ALA A 67 -0.84 -0.12 17.35
CA ALA A 67 -0.48 0.85 16.33
C ALA A 67 0.93 1.41 16.51
N ASP A 68 1.35 1.60 17.76
CA ASP A 68 2.71 2.06 18.11
C ASP A 68 3.78 1.04 17.70
N SER A 69 3.50 -0.25 17.91
CA SER A 69 4.40 -1.33 17.50
C SER A 69 4.48 -1.47 15.99
N LEU A 70 3.33 -1.34 15.28
CA LEU A 70 3.32 -1.39 13.82
C LEU A 70 4.12 -0.26 13.19
N THR A 71 3.96 0.96 13.70
CA THR A 71 4.72 2.11 13.22
C THR A 71 6.21 1.87 13.34
N GLY A 72 6.67 1.32 14.47
CA GLY A 72 8.07 0.93 14.67
C GLY A 72 8.56 -0.12 13.66
N PHE A 73 7.73 -1.12 13.33
CA PHE A 73 8.09 -2.11 12.30
C PHE A 73 8.21 -1.48 10.92
N TYR A 74 7.27 -0.64 10.51
CA TYR A 74 7.35 0.04 9.22
C TYR A 74 8.60 0.92 9.11
N THR A 75 8.91 1.69 10.15
CA THR A 75 10.16 2.48 10.19
C THR A 75 11.39 1.58 10.07
N SER A 76 11.40 0.43 10.74
CA SER A 76 12.50 -0.54 10.66
C SER A 76 12.65 -1.14 9.26
N VAL A 77 11.54 -1.53 8.62
CA VAL A 77 11.53 -2.06 7.25
C VAL A 77 12.06 -1.01 6.27
N LEU A 78 11.53 0.21 6.28
CA LEU A 78 12.01 1.26 5.35
C LEU A 78 13.49 1.57 5.55
N LYS A 79 13.94 1.62 6.82
CA LYS A 79 15.37 1.80 7.14
C LYS A 79 16.23 0.65 6.60
N HIS A 80 15.77 -0.61 6.67
CA HIS A 80 16.47 -1.75 6.09
C HIS A 80 16.72 -1.58 4.58
N TYR A 81 15.76 -0.99 3.86
CA TYR A 81 15.86 -0.72 2.43
C TYR A 81 16.46 0.65 2.07
N ASN A 82 16.95 1.41 3.06
CA ASN A 82 17.45 2.79 2.91
C ASN A 82 16.45 3.70 2.18
N LEU A 83 15.20 3.71 2.66
CA LEU A 83 14.14 4.60 2.15
C LEU A 83 13.59 5.47 3.28
N SER A 84 13.27 6.71 2.94
CA SER A 84 12.37 7.52 3.78
C SER A 84 10.91 7.08 3.58
N PHE A 85 10.01 7.58 4.42
CA PHE A 85 8.59 7.33 4.24
C PHE A 85 8.07 8.01 2.98
N GLU A 86 8.56 9.21 2.70
CA GLU A 86 8.22 10.03 1.55
C GLU A 86 8.66 9.34 0.24
N ASP A 87 9.88 8.81 0.16
CA ASP A 87 10.37 8.07 -1.02
C ASP A 87 9.52 6.82 -1.29
N PHE A 88 9.11 6.13 -0.21
CA PHE A 88 8.24 4.97 -0.32
C PHE A 88 6.84 5.35 -0.82
N GLU A 89 6.25 6.43 -0.29
CA GLU A 89 4.94 6.91 -0.69
C GLU A 89 4.92 7.37 -2.15
N GLU A 90 5.94 8.13 -2.57
CA GLU A 90 6.12 8.55 -3.95
C GLU A 90 6.20 7.35 -4.89
N ALA A 91 7.07 6.39 -4.55
CA ALA A 91 7.23 5.19 -5.35
C ALA A 91 5.95 4.35 -5.40
N LEU A 92 5.23 4.20 -4.28
CA LEU A 92 3.97 3.48 -4.24
C LEU A 92 2.89 4.18 -5.09
N THR A 93 2.83 5.51 -5.04
CA THR A 93 1.91 6.32 -5.85
C THR A 93 2.18 6.14 -7.33
N TRP A 94 3.46 6.11 -7.74
CA TRP A 94 3.85 5.82 -9.11
C TRP A 94 3.30 4.48 -9.62
N TYR A 95 3.34 3.42 -8.78
CA TYR A 95 2.74 2.13 -9.14
C TYR A 95 1.21 2.18 -9.17
N LYS A 96 0.56 2.90 -8.25
CA LYS A 96 -0.90 3.06 -8.21
C LYS A 96 -1.47 3.67 -9.49
N GLU A 97 -0.73 4.59 -10.10
CA GLU A 97 -1.10 5.21 -11.39
C GLU A 97 -0.91 4.27 -12.59
N ARG A 98 -0.26 3.11 -12.40
CA ARG A 98 0.08 2.14 -13.45
C ARG A 98 -0.46 0.75 -13.08
N PRO A 99 -1.78 0.50 -13.21
CA PRO A 99 -2.41 -0.73 -12.74
C PRO A 99 -1.76 -2.04 -13.20
N PRO A 100 -1.32 -2.20 -14.47
CA PRO A 100 -0.63 -3.42 -14.89
C PRO A 100 0.69 -3.67 -14.14
N MET A 101 1.41 -2.60 -13.78
CA MET A 101 2.66 -2.73 -13.02
C MET A 101 2.39 -3.04 -11.55
N LEU A 102 1.36 -2.42 -10.97
CA LEU A 102 0.92 -2.70 -9.60
C LEU A 102 0.43 -4.15 -9.43
N ASP A 103 -0.36 -4.65 -10.38
CA ASP A 103 -0.85 -6.03 -10.37
C ASP A 103 0.31 -7.04 -10.43
N SER A 104 1.25 -6.79 -11.33
CA SER A 104 2.45 -7.60 -11.44
C SER A 104 3.33 -7.52 -10.17
N LEU A 105 3.42 -6.35 -9.55
CA LEU A 105 4.10 -6.15 -8.27
C LEU A 105 3.45 -7.00 -7.15
N TYR A 106 2.13 -6.94 -6.99
CA TYR A 106 1.41 -7.74 -5.99
C TYR A 106 1.46 -9.24 -6.28
N SER A 107 1.37 -9.64 -7.55
CA SER A 107 1.55 -11.04 -7.95
C SER A 107 2.89 -11.59 -7.44
N SER A 108 3.97 -10.80 -7.55
CA SER A 108 5.29 -11.17 -7.01
C SER A 108 5.29 -11.28 -5.48
N VAL A 109 4.59 -10.40 -4.77
CA VAL A 109 4.46 -10.48 -3.30
C VAL A 109 3.72 -11.76 -2.89
N LEU A 110 2.61 -12.08 -3.56
CA LEU A 110 1.83 -13.28 -3.29
C LEU A 110 2.62 -14.56 -3.56
N THR A 111 3.36 -14.63 -4.67
CA THR A 111 4.25 -15.77 -4.96
C THR A 111 5.28 -15.96 -3.85
N GLN A 112 5.93 -14.88 -3.38
CA GLN A 112 6.88 -14.97 -2.28
C GLN A 112 6.23 -15.45 -0.98
N LEU A 113 5.02 -14.99 -0.67
CA LEU A 113 4.26 -15.48 0.50
C LEU A 113 3.95 -16.98 0.41
N ILE A 114 3.49 -17.45 -0.75
CA ILE A 114 3.23 -18.88 -1.00
C ILE A 114 4.50 -19.70 -0.82
N GLU A 115 5.63 -19.24 -1.36
CA GLU A 115 6.92 -19.91 -1.17
C GLU A 115 7.34 -19.95 0.29
N ILE A 116 7.18 -18.86 1.03
CA ILE A 116 7.51 -18.80 2.47
C ILE A 116 6.63 -19.79 3.25
N LYS A 117 5.33 -19.84 2.97
CA LYS A 117 4.40 -20.80 3.59
C LYS A 117 4.81 -22.24 3.30
N ALA A 118 5.08 -22.56 2.03
CA ALA A 118 5.51 -23.88 1.59
C ALA A 118 6.82 -24.30 2.25
N LYS A 119 7.83 -23.43 2.27
CA LYS A 119 9.13 -23.67 2.92
C LYS A 119 8.99 -23.87 4.44
N ARG A 120 7.98 -23.28 5.08
CA ARG A 120 7.70 -23.42 6.52
C ARG A 120 6.71 -24.53 6.85
N GLY A 121 6.18 -25.26 5.86
CA GLY A 121 5.18 -26.31 6.07
C GLY A 121 3.85 -25.79 6.61
N ILE A 122 3.53 -24.50 6.42
CA ILE A 122 2.27 -23.89 6.85
C ILE A 122 1.20 -24.32 5.85
N LYS A 123 0.23 -25.11 6.29
CA LYS A 123 -0.95 -25.46 5.49
C LYS A 123 -1.97 -24.33 5.58
N ASP A 124 -2.62 -24.02 4.48
CA ASP A 124 -3.78 -23.15 4.52
C ASP A 124 -4.89 -23.89 5.28
N THR A 125 -5.33 -23.33 6.41
CA THR A 125 -6.55 -23.80 7.07
C THR A 125 -7.68 -23.40 6.15
N GLU A 126 -8.19 -24.34 5.36
CA GLU A 126 -9.44 -24.16 4.62
C GLU A 126 -10.56 -23.88 5.63
N GLU A 127 -11.02 -22.64 5.68
CA GLU A 127 -12.32 -22.35 6.29
C GLU A 127 -13.37 -23.02 5.40
N PRO A 128 -14.25 -23.90 5.92
CA PRO A 128 -15.26 -24.56 5.12
C PRO A 128 -16.11 -23.52 4.37
N PRO A 129 -16.40 -23.70 3.07
CA PRO A 129 -17.09 -22.72 2.23
C PRO A 129 -18.56 -22.43 2.61
N ASP A 130 -19.03 -22.90 3.77
CA ASP A 130 -20.46 -22.97 4.12
C ASP A 130 -20.99 -21.79 4.95
N LYS A 131 -20.22 -20.69 5.11
CA LYS A 131 -20.71 -19.48 5.82
C LYS A 131 -20.77 -18.21 4.98
N ALA A 132 -20.51 -18.30 3.68
CA ALA A 132 -20.77 -17.23 2.72
C ALA A 132 -21.93 -17.60 1.78
N ALA A 133 -23.05 -18.08 2.34
CA ALA A 133 -24.31 -18.06 1.62
C ALA A 133 -24.80 -16.61 1.55
N VAL A 134 -24.38 -15.90 0.50
CA VAL A 134 -25.07 -14.70 0.02
C VAL A 134 -26.39 -15.19 -0.60
N PRO A 135 -27.58 -14.85 -0.05
CA PRO A 135 -28.83 -15.18 -0.71
C PRO A 135 -28.94 -14.44 -2.05
N PRO A 136 -29.34 -15.12 -3.14
CA PRO A 136 -29.42 -14.53 -4.46
C PRO A 136 -30.82 -13.93 -4.70
N ASP A 137 -31.06 -12.70 -4.27
CA ASP A 137 -32.32 -12.02 -4.61
C ASP A 137 -32.07 -10.77 -5.45
N THR A 138 -32.11 -11.00 -6.77
CA THR A 138 -32.52 -10.03 -7.79
C THR A 138 -33.87 -9.39 -7.44
N ASN A 139 -33.94 -8.06 -7.33
CA ASN A 139 -34.71 -7.17 -8.22
C ASN A 139 -35.09 -5.81 -7.63
N SER A 140 -35.09 -4.85 -8.57
CA SER A 140 -35.94 -3.67 -8.67
C SER A 140 -35.51 -2.36 -7.99
N PHE A 141 -35.07 -1.44 -8.86
CA PHE A 141 -35.46 -0.04 -8.84
C PHE A 141 -36.90 0.13 -8.33
N LYS A 142 -37.07 0.85 -7.22
CA LYS A 142 -38.20 1.76 -7.03
C LYS A 142 -37.68 3.11 -6.56
N ALA A 143 -37.86 4.09 -7.43
CA ALA A 143 -37.84 5.49 -7.08
C ALA A 143 -38.96 5.81 -6.07
N ASP A 144 -38.71 6.89 -5.32
CA ASP A 144 -39.64 7.67 -4.51
C ASP A 144 -40.14 7.08 -3.18
N LYS A 145 -39.59 7.61 -2.07
CA LYS A 145 -40.28 8.65 -1.30
C LYS A 145 -39.37 9.34 -0.27
N LEU A 146 -39.26 10.66 -0.41
CA LEU A 146 -38.93 11.65 0.62
C LEU A 146 -39.37 11.24 2.04
N VAL A 147 -38.44 11.18 3.00
CA VAL A 147 -38.54 11.89 4.30
C VAL A 147 -37.12 12.16 4.82
N ARG A 148 -36.83 13.46 4.90
CA ARG A 148 -35.73 14.12 5.60
C ARG A 148 -35.79 13.79 7.09
N LYS A 149 -34.69 13.31 7.68
CA LYS A 149 -34.46 13.44 9.13
C LYS A 149 -32.96 13.53 9.43
N ASP A 150 -32.50 14.77 9.32
CA ASP A 150 -31.64 15.46 10.28
C ASP A 150 -30.44 14.71 10.85
N PHE A 151 -29.28 15.11 10.31
CA PHE A 151 -28.05 15.38 11.03
C PHE A 151 -28.29 15.68 12.52
N SER A 152 -27.82 14.81 13.40
CA SER A 152 -27.54 15.17 14.79
C SER A 152 -26.19 14.58 15.18
N ASN A 153 -25.17 15.44 15.07
CA ASN A 153 -23.89 15.29 15.74
C ASN A 153 -24.13 15.42 17.24
N ASP A 154 -24.28 14.30 17.95
CA ASP A 154 -24.31 14.31 19.41
C ASP A 154 -23.58 13.09 19.98
N SER A 155 -22.25 13.12 19.89
CA SER A 155 -21.38 12.22 20.70
C SER A 155 -20.05 12.86 21.10
N ILE A 156 -19.94 14.20 21.06
CA ILE A 156 -18.80 14.97 21.59
C ILE A 156 -19.30 15.96 22.65
N SER A 157 -19.82 15.45 23.77
CA SER A 157 -19.95 16.29 24.99
C SER A 157 -19.93 15.53 26.32
N LYS A 158 -20.01 14.18 26.33
CA LYS A 158 -20.22 13.44 27.59
C LYS A 158 -18.98 12.87 28.28
N LYS A 159 -17.75 13.23 27.86
CA LYS A 159 -16.51 12.70 28.48
C LYS A 159 -15.62 13.74 29.19
N ARG A 160 -16.07 15.00 29.34
CA ARG A 160 -15.25 16.08 29.93
C ARG A 160 -15.65 16.53 31.34
N THR A 161 -16.75 16.05 31.91
CA THR A 161 -17.26 16.52 33.21
C THR A 161 -16.84 15.67 34.42
N ASP A 162 -16.28 14.48 34.22
CA ASP A 162 -16.00 13.57 35.35
C ASP A 162 -14.56 13.70 35.91
N SER A 163 -13.66 14.35 35.19
CA SER A 163 -12.25 14.51 35.58
C SER A 163 -11.95 15.78 36.42
N LEU A 164 -12.93 16.67 36.60
CA LEU A 164 -12.77 17.91 37.38
C LEU A 164 -13.36 17.87 38.79
N ASN A 165 -14.10 16.82 39.16
CA ASN A 165 -14.71 16.71 40.49
C ASN A 165 -13.99 15.75 41.46
N ARG A 166 -12.98 15.00 41.01
CA ARG A 166 -12.21 14.07 41.88
C ARG A 166 -11.01 14.71 42.61
N LYS A 167 -10.72 15.99 42.37
CA LYS A 167 -9.56 16.70 42.96
C LYS A 167 -9.88 17.60 44.16
N ARG A 168 -11.11 17.59 44.68
CA ARG A 168 -11.54 18.49 45.78
C ARG A 168 -11.67 17.84 47.17
N ASP A 169 -11.50 16.52 47.30
CA ASP A 169 -11.78 15.80 48.55
C ASP A 169 -10.55 15.31 49.34
N THR A 170 -9.32 15.64 48.94
CA THR A 170 -8.09 15.24 49.70
C THR A 170 -7.40 16.43 50.37
N GLY A 171 -8.18 17.28 51.06
CA GLY A 171 -7.66 18.51 51.67
C GLY A 171 -8.38 18.96 52.94
N LYS A 172 -8.76 18.04 53.83
CA LYS A 172 -9.28 18.42 55.16
C LYS A 172 -9.01 17.34 56.22
N ALA A 173 -7.75 17.22 56.66
CA ALA A 173 -7.40 16.55 57.92
C ALA A 173 -5.94 16.88 58.34
N LYS A 174 -5.73 18.02 59.01
CA LYS A 174 -4.76 18.23 60.10
C LYS A 174 -4.61 19.72 60.41
N ARG A 175 -5.20 20.15 61.52
CA ARG A 175 -4.59 20.99 62.56
C ARG A 175 -5.53 21.03 63.76
#